data_AF-A0A931CVI4-F1
#
_entry.id   AF-A0A931CVI4-F1
#
_cell.length_a   1.000
_cell.length_b   1.000
_cell.length_c   1.000
_cell.angle_alpha   90.00
_cell.angle_beta   90.00
_cell.angle_gamma   90.00
#
_symmetry.space_group_name_H-M   'P 1'
#
loop_
_entity.id
_entity.type
_entity.pdbx_description
1 polymer ?
#
loop_
_entity_poly.entity_id
_entity_poly.type
_entity_poly.pdbx_seq_one_letter_code
_entity_poly.pdbx_strand_id
1 'polypeptide(L)'
;MKKFRSLEELVKTFQAESQEEWIYTNMEQWNSSSKSNDFYIITEEEIDELADDEVYESASGAFLPKELEDQNLYPWILTSTLEGILLNLNGGKNAPLEKIRGAINFYRENDAFLSA
;
A
#
# COMPACT_ATOMS: atom_id res chain seq x y z
N MET A 1 -2.38 -7.86 -11.06
CA MET A 1 -1.74 -7.17 -9.93
C MET A 1 -0.99 -5.94 -10.41
N LYS A 2 -1.03 -4.84 -9.64
CA LYS A 2 -0.17 -3.66 -9.85
C LYS A 2 1.01 -3.69 -8.88
N LYS A 3 2.22 -3.39 -9.37
CA LYS A 3 3.45 -3.29 -8.58
C LYS A 3 4.09 -1.91 -8.73
N PHE A 4 4.54 -1.33 -7.63
CA PHE A 4 5.27 -0.08 -7.57
C PHE A 4 6.55 -0.29 -6.76
N ARG A 5 7.70 0.20 -7.24
CA ARG A 5 9.02 -0.05 -6.63
C ARG A 5 9.45 0.99 -5.60
N SER A 6 8.63 2.01 -5.40
CA SER A 6 8.87 3.08 -4.45
C SER A 6 7.58 3.80 -4.08
N LEU A 7 7.61 4.53 -2.96
CA LEU A 7 6.50 5.40 -2.55
C LEU A 7 6.26 6.50 -3.58
N GLU A 8 7.33 7.02 -4.20
CA GLU A 8 7.23 8.04 -5.24
C GLU A 8 6.48 7.51 -6.46
N GLU A 9 6.84 6.31 -6.92
CA GLU A 9 6.16 5.66 -8.04
C GLU A 9 4.69 5.46 -7.72
N LEU A 10 4.38 4.81 -6.57
CA LEU A 10 3.02 4.57 -6.10
C LEU A 10 2.20 5.87 -6.16
N VAL A 11 2.65 6.94 -5.50
CA VAL A 11 1.90 8.20 -5.37
C VAL A 11 1.74 8.92 -6.71
N LYS A 12 2.77 8.95 -7.56
CA LYS A 12 2.71 9.65 -8.85
C LYS A 12 1.75 8.97 -9.82
N THR A 13 1.71 7.64 -9.80
CA THR A 13 0.82 6.85 -10.66
C THR A 13 -0.53 6.58 -10.03
N PHE A 14 -0.70 6.86 -8.73
CA PHE A 14 -1.94 6.63 -8.02
C PHE A 14 -3.09 7.39 -8.67
N GLN A 15 -4.14 6.64 -8.98
CA GLN A 15 -5.44 7.17 -9.39
C GLN A 15 -6.45 6.54 -8.45
N ALA A 16 -7.44 7.34 -8.03
CA ALA A 16 -8.55 6.84 -7.25
C ALA A 16 -9.20 5.67 -7.99
N GLU A 17 -9.25 4.51 -7.34
CA GLU A 17 -9.85 3.32 -7.91
C GLU A 17 -11.35 3.30 -7.56
N SER A 18 -12.18 2.75 -8.44
CA SER A 18 -13.61 2.60 -8.17
C SER A 18 -13.90 1.55 -7.10
N GLN A 19 -12.94 0.66 -6.86
CA GLN A 19 -13.00 -0.39 -5.83
C GLN A 19 -11.92 -0.11 -4.78
N GLU A 20 -12.32 -0.32 -3.53
CA GLU A 20 -11.44 -0.18 -2.38
C GLU A 20 -10.61 -1.47 -2.24
N GLU A 21 -9.29 -1.33 -2.29
CA GLU A 21 -8.36 -2.46 -2.28
C GLU A 21 -7.27 -2.21 -1.24
N TRP A 22 -6.70 -3.30 -0.72
CA TRP A 22 -5.51 -3.20 0.12
C TRP A 22 -4.27 -2.89 -0.72
N ILE A 23 -3.48 -1.94 -0.24
CA ILE A 23 -2.09 -1.79 -0.65
C ILE A 23 -1.25 -2.66 0.28
N TYR A 24 -0.44 -3.55 -0.27
CA TYR A 24 0.45 -4.44 0.48
C TYR A 24 1.89 -3.95 0.39
N THR A 25 2.63 -4.06 1.48
CA THR A 25 4.08 -3.79 1.50
C THR A 25 4.78 -4.61 2.59
N ASN A 26 6.10 -4.68 2.52
CA ASN A 26 6.92 -5.24 3.59
C ASN A 26 7.05 -4.22 4.72
N MET A 27 6.42 -4.50 5.86
CA MET A 27 6.37 -3.58 7.00
C MET A 27 7.71 -3.41 7.72
N GLU A 28 8.58 -4.42 7.71
CA GLU A 28 9.92 -4.31 8.28
C GLU A 28 10.74 -3.30 7.46
N GLN A 29 10.69 -3.41 6.13
CA GLN A 29 11.34 -2.45 5.24
C GLN A 29 10.72 -1.05 5.41
N TRP A 30 9.39 -0.92 5.43
CA TRP A 30 8.69 0.35 5.68
C TRP A 30 9.15 1.04 6.98
N ASN A 31 9.19 0.30 8.08
CA ASN A 31 9.56 0.83 9.40
C ASN A 31 11.05 1.19 9.49
N SER A 32 11.92 0.48 8.75
CA SER A 32 13.35 0.77 8.71
C SER A 32 13.71 2.09 8.01
N SER A 33 12.74 2.78 7.40
CA SER A 33 12.96 3.98 6.58
C SER A 33 13.85 3.74 5.37
N SER A 34 13.80 2.53 4.80
CA SER A 34 14.40 2.25 3.50
C SER A 34 13.82 3.20 2.45
N LYS A 35 14.69 3.73 1.57
CA LYS A 35 14.28 4.56 0.42
C LYS A 35 13.58 3.74 -0.67
N SER A 36 13.65 2.41 -0.59
CA SER A 36 13.07 1.48 -1.52
C SER A 36 12.18 0.53 -0.73
N ASN A 37 10.91 0.50 -1.12
CA ASN A 37 9.88 -0.43 -0.68
C ASN A 37 9.06 -0.75 -1.91
N ASP A 38 8.78 -2.04 -2.10
CA ASP A 38 7.82 -2.47 -3.10
C ASP A 38 6.40 -2.37 -2.50
N PHE A 39 5.46 -1.91 -3.32
CA PHE A 39 4.05 -1.82 -3.00
C PHE A 39 3.25 -2.59 -4.03
N TYR A 40 2.22 -3.29 -3.57
CA TYR A 40 1.37 -4.13 -4.39
C TYR A 40 -0.08 -3.76 -4.17
N ILE A 41 -0.85 -3.68 -5.25
CA ILE A 41 -2.32 -3.67 -5.20
C ILE A 41 -2.75 -4.93 -5.93
N ILE A 42 -3.45 -5.80 -5.22
CA ILE A 42 -3.90 -7.10 -5.70
C ILE A 42 -5.39 -7.13 -5.40
N THR A 43 -6.22 -7.27 -6.44
CA THR A 43 -7.68 -7.28 -6.27
C THR A 43 -8.16 -8.63 -5.78
N GLU A 44 -9.32 -8.68 -5.15
CA GLU A 44 -9.95 -9.96 -4.78
C GLU A 44 -10.20 -10.84 -6.02
N GLU A 45 -10.64 -10.25 -7.14
CA GLU A 45 -10.83 -10.95 -8.42
C GLU A 45 -9.53 -11.61 -8.91
N GLU A 46 -8.39 -10.93 -8.77
CA GLU A 46 -7.08 -11.49 -9.15
C GLU A 46 -6.66 -12.67 -8.26
N ILE A 47 -7.08 -12.70 -6.99
CA ILE A 47 -6.85 -13.84 -6.09
C ILE A 47 -7.81 -14.99 -6.43
N ASP A 48 -9.08 -14.70 -6.68
CA ASP A 48 -10.12 -15.69 -6.97
C ASP A 48 -9.88 -16.42 -8.31
N GLU A 49 -9.16 -15.80 -9.25
CA GLU A 49 -8.76 -16.42 -10.51
C GLU A 49 -7.59 -17.42 -10.37
N LEU A 50 -6.86 -17.40 -9.26
CA LEU A 50 -5.73 -18.30 -9.02
C LEU A 50 -6.20 -19.68 -8.55
N ALA A 51 -5.43 -20.71 -8.90
CA ALA A 51 -5.66 -22.03 -8.31
C ALA A 51 -5.27 -22.06 -6.82
N ASP A 52 -5.89 -22.95 -6.05
CA ASP A 52 -5.62 -23.11 -4.61
C ASP A 52 -4.13 -23.30 -4.28
N ASP A 53 -3.36 -23.95 -5.17
CA ASP A 53 -1.92 -24.19 -4.98
C ASP A 53 -1.02 -23.02 -5.42
N GLU A 54 -1.61 -21.99 -6.04
CA GLU A 54 -0.99 -20.72 -6.46
C GLU A 54 -1.27 -19.58 -5.48
N VAL A 55 -1.97 -19.85 -4.39
CA VAL A 55 -2.26 -18.89 -3.30
C VAL A 55 -1.58 -19.35 -2.00
N TYR A 56 -1.15 -18.40 -1.18
CA TYR A 56 -0.72 -18.65 0.20
C TYR A 56 -1.48 -17.75 1.18
N GLU A 57 -1.68 -18.24 2.40
CA GLU A 57 -2.18 -17.42 3.51
C GLU A 57 -0.99 -16.75 4.20
N SER A 58 -0.91 -15.43 4.12
CA SER A 58 0.12 -14.63 4.79
C SER A 58 -0.05 -14.62 6.31
N ALA A 59 0.97 -14.15 7.03
CA ALA A 59 0.93 -14.02 8.49
C ALA A 59 -0.20 -13.09 9.01
N SER A 60 -0.73 -12.21 8.16
CA SER A 60 -1.88 -11.36 8.48
C SER A 60 -3.24 -12.02 8.23
N GLY A 61 -3.26 -13.26 7.73
CA GLY A 61 -4.47 -13.96 7.28
C GLY A 61 -4.97 -13.50 5.90
N ALA A 62 -4.19 -12.71 5.15
CA ALA A 62 -4.55 -12.33 3.79
C ALA A 62 -4.10 -13.40 2.79
N PHE A 63 -4.95 -13.73 1.83
CA PHE A 63 -4.63 -14.62 0.72
C PHE A 63 -3.92 -13.84 -0.38
N LEU A 64 -2.73 -14.31 -0.78
CA LEU A 64 -1.87 -13.62 -1.73
C LEU A 64 -1.29 -14.61 -2.76
N PRO A 65 -0.86 -14.13 -3.95
CA PRO A 65 -0.22 -14.99 -4.94
C PRO A 65 1.07 -15.59 -4.39
N LYS A 66 1.24 -16.90 -4.54
CA LYS A 66 2.38 -17.66 -4.00
C LYS A 66 3.75 -17.18 -4.49
N GLU A 67 3.81 -16.58 -5.68
CA GLU A 67 5.03 -15.93 -6.19
C GLU A 67 5.53 -14.76 -5.32
N LEU A 68 4.71 -14.26 -4.39
CA LEU A 68 5.04 -13.17 -3.47
C LEU A 68 5.34 -13.64 -2.04
N GLU A 69 5.35 -14.95 -1.76
CA GLU A 69 5.54 -15.49 -0.40
C GLU A 69 6.83 -14.97 0.26
N ASP A 70 7.93 -14.91 -0.52
CA ASP A 70 9.23 -14.44 -0.04
C ASP A 70 9.32 -12.91 0.20
N GLN A 71 8.28 -12.15 -0.16
CA GLN A 71 8.29 -10.69 -0.04
C GLN A 71 7.87 -10.20 1.36
N ASN A 72 7.36 -11.09 2.22
CA ASN A 72 6.86 -10.78 3.58
C ASN A 72 5.85 -9.61 3.56
N LEU A 73 4.83 -9.73 2.71
CA LEU A 73 3.82 -8.69 2.50
C LEU A 73 2.81 -8.65 3.65
N TYR A 74 2.37 -7.43 3.95
CA TYR A 74 1.34 -7.15 4.95
C TYR A 74 0.35 -6.12 4.40
N PRO A 75 -0.96 -6.23 4.71
CA PRO A 75 -1.95 -5.20 4.40
C PRO A 75 -1.56 -3.86 5.06
N TRP A 76 -1.19 -2.88 4.25
CA TRP A 76 -0.55 -1.66 4.74
C TRP A 76 -1.55 -0.53 5.03
N ILE A 77 -2.31 -0.13 4.00
CA ILE A 77 -3.42 0.84 4.01
C ILE A 77 -4.36 0.53 2.84
N LEU A 78 -5.60 1.02 2.89
CA LEU A 78 -6.53 0.94 1.77
C LEU A 78 -6.21 1.99 0.70
N THR A 79 -6.59 1.74 -0.55
CA THR A 79 -6.49 2.71 -1.65
C THR A 79 -7.26 4.01 -1.33
N SER A 80 -8.46 3.88 -0.77
CA SER A 80 -9.28 5.02 -0.29
C SER A 80 -8.58 5.83 0.81
N THR A 81 -7.87 5.16 1.73
CA THR A 81 -7.07 5.81 2.77
C THR A 81 -5.93 6.60 2.16
N LEU A 82 -5.20 6.03 1.19
CA LEU A 82 -4.14 6.75 0.48
C LEU A 82 -4.71 7.98 -0.25
N GLU A 83 -5.85 7.83 -0.92
CA GLU A 83 -6.54 8.95 -1.56
C GLU A 83 -6.88 10.05 -0.54
N GLY A 84 -7.50 9.69 0.58
CA GLY A 84 -7.85 10.61 1.66
C GLY A 84 -6.64 11.35 2.23
N ILE A 85 -5.52 10.66 2.44
CA ILE A 85 -4.26 11.27 2.86
C ILE A 85 -3.79 12.30 1.83
N LEU A 86 -3.75 11.93 0.55
CA LEU A 86 -3.29 12.82 -0.52
C LEU A 86 -4.23 14.02 -0.75
N LEU A 87 -5.53 13.88 -0.48
CA LEU A 87 -6.49 14.99 -0.57
C LEU A 87 -6.36 15.98 0.59
N ASN A 88 -6.01 15.51 1.79
CA ASN A 88 -5.88 16.35 2.99
C ASN A 88 -4.50 17.01 3.14
N LEU A 89 -3.48 16.49 2.46
CA LEU A 89 -2.12 17.00 2.53
C LEU A 89 -1.93 18.21 1.62
N ASN A 90 -1.33 19.29 2.12
CA ASN A 90 -0.98 20.44 1.28
C ASN A 90 0.05 20.06 0.19
N GLY A 91 -0.34 20.29 -1.07
CA GLY A 91 0.40 19.86 -2.26
C GLY A 91 0.02 18.45 -2.75
N GLY A 92 -0.77 17.70 -1.98
CA GLY A 92 -1.27 16.36 -2.28
C GLY A 92 -0.19 15.43 -2.82
N LYS A 93 -0.44 14.81 -3.97
CA LYS A 93 0.53 13.92 -4.65
C LYS A 93 1.86 14.59 -5.05
N ASN A 94 1.92 15.92 -5.07
CA ASN A 94 3.13 16.69 -5.37
C ASN A 94 3.86 17.18 -4.10
N ALA A 95 3.36 16.86 -2.91
CA ALA A 95 4.05 17.18 -1.67
C ALA A 95 5.40 16.45 -1.60
N PRO A 96 6.38 16.97 -0.84
CA PRO A 96 7.63 16.25 -0.57
C PRO A 96 7.35 14.85 0.00
N LEU A 97 8.07 13.82 -0.48
CA LEU A 97 7.85 12.42 -0.07
C LEU A 97 7.93 12.22 1.44
N GLU A 98 8.81 12.95 2.14
CA GLU A 98 8.91 12.90 3.60
C GLU A 98 7.60 13.35 4.28
N LYS A 99 6.91 14.36 3.72
CA LYS A 99 5.60 14.79 4.24
C LYS A 99 4.52 13.73 3.98
N ILE A 100 4.52 13.13 2.79
CA ILE A 100 3.57 12.06 2.44
C ILE A 100 3.78 10.87 3.37
N ARG A 101 5.03 10.41 3.53
CA ARG A 101 5.39 9.34 4.47
C ARG A 101 4.97 9.66 5.90
N GLY A 102 5.21 10.89 6.34
CA GLY A 102 4.77 11.38 7.66
C GLY A 102 3.26 11.32 7.83
N ALA A 103 2.49 11.76 6.82
CA ALA A 103 1.03 11.72 6.86
C ALA A 103 0.48 10.29 6.87
N ILE A 104 1.11 9.36 6.13
CA ILE A 104 0.75 7.94 6.15
C ILE A 104 1.01 7.34 7.52
N ASN A 105 2.18 7.57 8.11
CA ASN A 105 2.49 7.07 9.45
C ASN A 105 1.54 7.67 10.49
N PHE A 106 1.25 8.98 10.41
CA PHE A 106 0.28 9.64 11.27
C PHE A 106 -1.10 8.98 11.20
N TYR A 107 -1.60 8.72 9.98
CA TYR A 107 -2.87 8.00 9.80
C TYR A 107 -2.83 6.62 10.45
N ARG A 108 -1.79 5.83 10.19
CA ARG A 108 -1.67 4.46 10.73
C ARG A 108 -1.60 4.42 12.26
N GLU A 109 -1.11 5.48 12.90
CA GLU A 109 -1.02 5.59 14.36
C GLU A 109 -2.30 6.16 15.01
N ASN A 110 -3.02 7.03 14.31
CA ASN A 110 -4.10 7.84 14.89
C ASN A 110 -5.49 7.58 14.30
N ASP A 111 -5.57 6.79 13.21
CA ASP A 111 -6.77 6.60 12.39
C ASP A 111 -7.44 7.93 11.99
N ALA A 112 -6.60 8.90 11.63
CA ALA A 112 -7.01 10.28 11.32
C ALA A 112 -6.14 10.90 10.23
N PHE A 113 -6.74 11.75 9.39
CA PHE A 113 -5.99 12.48 8.36
C PHE A 113 -5.21 13.64 8.96
N LEU A 114 -3.93 13.74 8.60
CA LEU A 114 -3.11 14.90 8.93
C LEU A 114 -3.55 16.09 8.06
N SER A 115 -4.24 17.06 8.65
CA SER A 115 -4.55 18.34 8.02
C SER A 115 -3.36 19.31 8.17
N ALA A 116 -2.49 19.41 7.17
CA ALA A 116 -1.31 20.29 7.20
C ALA A 116 -0.91 20.79 5.81
#